data_AF-A0A445LFX7-F1
#
_entry.id   AF-A0A445LFX7-F1
#
_cell.length_a   1.000
_cell.length_b   1.000
_cell.length_c   1.000
_cell.angle_alpha   90.00
_cell.angle_beta   90.00
_cell.angle_gamma   90.00
#
_symmetry.space_group_name_H-M   'P 1'
#
loop_
_entity.id
_entity.type
_entity.pdbx_description
1 polymer ?
#
loop_
_entity_poly.entity_id
_entity_poly.type
_entity_poly.pdbx_seq_one_letter_code
_entity_poly.pdbx_strand_id
1 'polypeptide(L)'
;MPEQPSHHSATPSSSVNHHHRPSLHQNRPSPPPRTNTTKPPQTTNATSLRPPPTANLYNDGARKFWVHNTGPLGCLPKILALAQKKDLDSLGCLSSYNSAARLFNEELLHSTQKLRSELKDATLVYVDIYTIKYDLITNAAKYGFSNPLMVCCGYGGPPYNFDVRVTCGQPGYQVCDEGARYVSWDGIHQTEAANTLIASKILSMAYSTPRTPFDFFCTNDYAH
;
A
#
# COMPACT_ATOMS: atom_id res chain seq x y z
N MET A 1 -32.21 48.21 24.36
CA MET A 1 -30.89 48.03 25.01
C MET A 1 -31.11 47.83 26.49
N PRO A 2 -30.59 46.74 27.05
CA PRO A 2 -29.59 46.90 28.10
C PRO A 2 -28.34 46.05 27.84
N GLU A 3 -27.20 46.65 28.14
CA GLU A 3 -25.85 46.06 28.12
C GLU A 3 -25.58 45.17 29.34
N GLN A 4 -24.54 44.36 29.18
CA GLN A 4 -24.07 43.22 29.97
C GLN A 4 -23.67 43.51 31.43
N PRO A 5 -23.35 42.42 32.17
CA PRO A 5 -22.12 42.39 32.95
C PRO A 5 -21.14 41.33 32.44
N SER A 6 -19.88 41.75 32.40
CA SER A 6 -18.67 41.01 32.08
C SER A 6 -18.25 40.07 33.22
N HIS A 7 -17.98 38.80 32.89
CA HIS A 7 -17.30 37.87 33.79
C HIS A 7 -15.85 37.69 33.34
N HIS A 8 -14.93 38.27 34.13
CA HIS A 8 -13.50 37.96 34.09
C HIS A 8 -13.25 36.61 34.76
N SER A 9 -12.74 35.65 33.99
CA SER A 9 -12.26 34.36 34.48
C SER A 9 -10.80 34.50 34.94
N ALA A 10 -10.58 34.36 36.24
CA ALA A 10 -9.25 34.26 36.84
C ALA A 10 -8.59 32.91 36.47
N THR A 11 -7.35 32.96 35.98
CA THR A 11 -6.47 31.81 35.81
C THR A 11 -5.76 31.48 37.13
N PRO A 12 -5.61 30.21 37.54
CA PRO A 12 -4.75 29.86 38.66
C PRO A 12 -3.30 29.73 38.20
N SER A 13 -2.40 30.48 38.84
CA SER A 13 -0.95 30.26 38.79
C SER A 13 -0.59 28.92 39.43
N SER A 14 0.01 28.01 38.67
CA SER A 14 0.78 26.89 39.22
C SER A 14 2.27 27.24 39.16
N SER A 15 2.83 27.50 40.33
CA SER A 15 4.25 27.66 40.58
C SER A 15 4.99 26.34 40.35
N VAL A 16 5.88 26.29 39.35
CA VAL A 16 6.79 25.16 39.12
C VAL A 16 8.07 25.40 39.91
N ASN A 17 8.28 24.60 40.96
CA ASN A 17 9.55 24.55 41.69
C ASN A 17 10.64 23.92 40.80
N HIS A 18 11.66 24.71 40.43
CA HIS A 18 12.89 24.19 39.84
C HIS A 18 13.77 23.55 40.92
N HIS A 19 13.77 22.22 41.00
CA HIS A 19 14.84 21.49 41.67
C HIS A 19 16.04 21.33 40.72
N HIS A 20 17.10 22.09 41.00
CA HIS A 20 18.43 21.87 40.45
C HIS A 20 18.95 20.50 40.87
N ARG A 21 19.21 19.64 39.88
CA ARG A 21 19.92 18.36 40.06
C ARG A 21 21.39 18.55 39.66
N PRO A 22 22.37 18.14 40.47
CA PRO A 22 23.79 18.33 40.12
C PRO A 22 24.18 17.46 38.91
N SER A 23 24.96 18.04 38.00
CA SER A 23 25.51 17.34 36.84
C SER A 23 26.63 16.38 37.30
N LEU A 24 26.36 15.08 37.27
CA LEU A 24 27.38 14.04 37.41
C LEU A 24 28.07 13.83 36.06
N HIS A 25 29.22 14.45 35.87
CA HIS A 25 30.16 14.09 34.80
C HIS A 25 30.66 12.66 35.01
N GLN A 26 30.03 11.69 34.35
CA GLN A 26 30.58 10.35 34.20
C GLN A 26 31.57 10.37 33.03
N ASN A 27 32.86 10.21 33.34
CA ASN A 27 33.90 9.89 32.38
C ASN A 27 33.56 8.56 31.68
N ARG A 28 33.02 8.63 30.47
CA ARG A 28 32.79 7.47 29.62
C ARG A 28 34.04 7.25 28.75
N PRO A 29 34.68 6.06 28.77
CA PRO A 29 35.82 5.78 27.90
C PRO A 29 35.39 5.84 26.43
N SER A 30 36.23 6.42 25.58
CA SER A 30 36.04 6.49 24.13
C SER A 30 35.93 5.08 23.53
N PRO A 31 35.06 4.85 22.54
CA PRO A 31 34.96 3.56 21.86
C PRO A 31 36.27 3.27 21.09
N PRO A 32 36.69 2.00 20.99
CA PRO A 32 37.89 1.64 20.25
C PRO A 32 37.72 1.91 18.74
N PRO A 33 38.83 2.08 17.99
CA PRO A 33 38.76 2.34 16.55
C PRO A 33 38.10 1.16 15.83
N ARG A 34 37.18 1.49 14.92
CA ARG A 34 36.48 0.51 14.09
C ARG A 34 37.49 -0.09 13.09
N THR A 35 37.96 -1.31 13.34
CA THR A 35 38.79 -2.05 12.39
C THR A 35 37.94 -2.41 11.17
N ASN A 36 38.27 -1.86 10.00
CA ASN A 36 37.70 -2.25 8.72
C ASN A 36 38.21 -3.66 8.35
N THR A 37 37.58 -4.69 8.90
CA THR A 37 37.67 -6.03 8.32
C THR A 37 36.60 -6.11 7.25
N THR A 38 37.00 -5.94 5.99
CA THR A 38 36.19 -6.34 4.84
C THR A 38 35.88 -7.82 4.97
N LYS A 39 34.65 -8.13 5.35
CA LYS A 39 34.15 -9.51 5.35
C LYS A 39 34.19 -9.98 3.88
N PRO A 40 34.82 -11.12 3.55
CA PRO A 40 34.84 -11.61 2.18
C PRO A 40 33.40 -11.79 1.68
N PRO A 41 33.12 -11.58 0.38
CA PRO A 41 31.79 -11.72 -0.17
C PRO A 41 31.29 -13.12 0.17
N GLN A 42 30.15 -13.20 0.86
CA GLN A 42 29.48 -14.49 1.03
C GLN A 42 29.00 -14.90 -0.37
N THR A 43 29.75 -15.80 -1.02
CA THR A 43 29.25 -16.58 -2.15
C THR A 43 28.16 -17.50 -1.60
N THR A 44 26.94 -17.00 -1.51
CA THR A 44 25.78 -17.84 -1.22
C THR A 44 25.55 -18.71 -2.44
N ASN A 45 25.95 -19.99 -2.33
CA ASN A 45 25.56 -21.02 -3.28
C ASN A 45 24.04 -20.95 -3.47
N ALA A 46 23.59 -20.87 -4.73
CA ALA A 46 22.19 -20.69 -5.13
C ALA A 46 21.25 -21.88 -4.77
N THR A 47 21.65 -22.74 -3.85
CA THR A 47 20.99 -24.02 -3.52
C THR A 47 20.11 -23.94 -2.26
N SER A 48 20.02 -22.77 -1.60
CA SER A 48 19.10 -22.55 -0.48
C SER A 48 18.14 -21.39 -0.78
N LEU A 49 17.50 -21.44 -1.94
CA LEU A 49 16.31 -20.63 -2.19
C LEU A 49 15.15 -21.32 -1.47
N ARG A 50 14.59 -20.67 -0.44
CA ARG A 50 13.28 -21.07 0.11
C ARG A 50 12.31 -21.16 -1.08
N PRO A 51 11.57 -22.27 -1.25
CA PRO A 51 10.63 -22.39 -2.34
C PRO A 51 9.65 -21.21 -2.30
N PRO A 52 9.22 -20.67 -3.45
CA PRO A 52 8.22 -19.62 -3.45
C PRO A 52 6.96 -20.12 -2.73
N PRO A 53 6.17 -19.24 -2.08
CA PRO A 53 4.97 -19.64 -1.34
C PRO A 53 4.02 -20.55 -2.13
N THR A 54 3.91 -20.32 -3.45
CA THR A 54 3.16 -21.15 -4.39
C THR A 54 3.63 -22.61 -4.44
N ALA A 55 4.94 -22.86 -4.41
CA ALA A 55 5.51 -24.22 -4.42
C ALA A 55 5.25 -24.96 -3.10
N ASN A 56 5.28 -24.27 -1.95
CA ASN A 56 4.93 -24.88 -0.67
C ASN A 56 3.46 -25.29 -0.64
N LEU A 57 2.56 -24.37 -0.99
CA LEU A 57 1.12 -24.65 -1.07
C LEU A 57 0.81 -25.78 -2.05
N TYR A 58 1.55 -25.86 -3.16
CA TYR A 58 1.42 -26.95 -4.12
C TYR A 58 1.78 -28.31 -3.50
N ASN A 59 2.88 -28.37 -2.74
CA ASN A 59 3.29 -29.59 -2.02
C ASN A 59 2.25 -29.99 -0.96
N ASP A 60 1.51 -29.02 -0.41
CA ASP A 60 0.41 -29.23 0.53
C ASP A 60 -0.93 -29.57 -0.17
N GLY A 61 -0.95 -29.71 -1.50
CA GLY A 61 -2.12 -30.17 -2.27
C GLY A 61 -2.87 -29.07 -3.02
N ALA A 62 -2.46 -27.80 -2.94
CA ALA A 62 -3.08 -26.76 -3.75
C ALA A 62 -2.82 -26.97 -5.25
N ARG A 63 -3.87 -26.83 -6.06
CA ARG A 63 -3.80 -27.00 -7.53
C ARG A 63 -4.27 -25.80 -8.32
N LYS A 64 -4.90 -24.83 -7.66
CA LYS A 64 -5.45 -23.64 -8.32
C LYS A 64 -4.90 -22.40 -7.65
N PHE A 65 -4.13 -21.62 -8.39
CA PHE A 65 -3.48 -20.41 -7.90
C PHE A 65 -3.97 -19.21 -8.69
N TRP A 66 -4.44 -18.22 -7.96
CA TRP A 66 -4.78 -16.91 -8.50
C TRP A 66 -3.78 -15.89 -7.99
N VAL A 67 -2.87 -15.48 -8.86
CA VAL A 67 -1.71 -14.65 -8.50
C VAL A 67 -1.91 -13.27 -9.10
N HIS A 68 -2.30 -12.30 -8.28
CA HIS A 68 -2.40 -10.92 -8.74
C HIS A 68 -1.07 -10.18 -8.58
N ASN A 69 -0.83 -9.21 -9.46
CA ASN A 69 0.33 -8.33 -9.39
C ASN A 69 0.14 -7.18 -8.38
N THR A 70 1.10 -6.26 -8.27
CA THR A 70 0.95 -5.07 -7.42
C THR A 70 0.27 -3.92 -8.16
N GLY A 71 -0.42 -3.05 -7.43
CA GLY A 71 -1.06 -1.85 -7.99
C GLY A 71 -0.07 -0.71 -8.30
N PRO A 72 -0.55 0.42 -8.85
CA PRO A 72 0.27 1.60 -9.14
C PRO A 72 0.67 2.32 -7.83
N LEU A 73 1.77 1.88 -7.22
CA LEU A 73 2.24 2.36 -5.92
C LEU A 73 2.49 3.87 -5.89
N GLY A 74 2.90 4.45 -7.01
CA GLY A 74 3.15 5.88 -7.14
C GLY A 74 1.89 6.74 -7.08
N CYS A 75 0.71 6.13 -7.22
CA CYS A 75 -0.57 6.80 -7.10
C CYS A 75 -1.21 6.69 -5.72
N LEU A 76 -0.56 6.04 -4.74
CA LEU A 76 -1.10 5.91 -3.39
C LEU A 76 -1.01 7.26 -2.66
N PRO A 77 -2.11 7.83 -2.15
CA PRO A 77 -2.09 9.14 -1.49
C PRO A 77 -1.10 9.22 -0.32
N LYS A 78 -0.92 8.13 0.44
CA LYS A 78 0.10 8.05 1.49
C LYS A 78 1.52 8.24 0.94
N ILE A 79 1.86 7.57 -0.16
CA ILE A 79 3.19 7.67 -0.76
C ILE A 79 3.39 9.09 -1.33
N LEU A 80 2.38 9.63 -1.99
CA LEU A 80 2.39 11.01 -2.52
C LEU A 80 2.58 12.07 -1.44
N ALA A 81 1.90 11.93 -0.30
CA ALA A 81 2.01 12.86 0.83
C ALA A 81 3.39 12.80 1.51
N LEU A 82 4.03 11.63 1.53
CA LEU A 82 5.31 11.40 2.21
C LEU A 82 6.55 11.55 1.31
N ALA A 83 6.37 11.61 -0.01
CA ALA A 83 7.48 11.69 -0.94
C ALA A 83 8.24 13.02 -0.82
N GLN A 84 9.55 12.93 -0.54
CA GLN A 84 10.44 14.09 -0.49
C GLN A 84 10.76 14.64 -1.89
N LYS A 85 10.98 13.73 -2.86
CA LYS A 85 11.19 14.08 -4.27
C LYS A 85 9.92 13.76 -5.05
N LYS A 86 9.46 14.73 -5.84
CA LYS A 86 8.24 14.63 -6.64
C LYS A 86 8.58 14.53 -8.12
N ASP A 87 8.69 13.31 -8.63
CA ASP A 87 8.79 13.00 -10.06
C ASP A 87 7.42 12.61 -10.63
N LEU A 88 6.47 13.54 -10.52
CA LEU A 88 5.08 13.27 -10.85
C LEU A 88 4.88 13.16 -12.37
N ASP A 89 4.11 12.17 -12.79
CA ASP A 89 3.57 12.09 -14.15
C ASP A 89 2.40 13.08 -14.35
N SER A 90 1.80 13.08 -15.55
CA SER A 90 0.68 13.96 -15.90
C SER A 90 -0.59 13.70 -15.08
N LEU A 91 -0.71 12.55 -14.42
CA LEU A 91 -1.82 12.21 -13.54
C LEU A 91 -1.53 12.58 -12.08
N GLY A 92 -0.33 13.04 -11.77
CA GLY A 92 0.09 13.39 -10.42
C GLY A 92 0.60 12.20 -9.61
N CYS A 93 0.91 11.06 -10.24
CA CYS A 93 1.50 9.89 -9.59
C CYS A 93 3.03 9.90 -9.69
N LEU A 94 3.74 9.33 -8.72
CA LEU A 94 5.20 9.23 -8.75
C LEU A 94 5.68 8.23 -9.80
N SER A 95 6.38 8.73 -10.82
CA SER A 95 6.84 7.94 -11.96
C SER A 95 7.80 6.83 -11.56
N SER A 96 8.74 7.13 -10.65
CA SER A 96 9.71 6.16 -10.11
C SER A 96 9.04 4.98 -9.41
N TYR A 97 8.06 5.23 -8.55
CA TYR A 97 7.33 4.19 -7.83
C TYR A 97 6.48 3.33 -8.78
N ASN A 98 5.80 3.95 -9.74
CA ASN A 98 5.05 3.22 -10.76
C ASN A 98 5.98 2.40 -11.67
N SER A 99 7.20 2.89 -11.93
CA SER A 99 8.22 2.14 -12.70
C SER A 99 8.72 0.92 -11.93
N ALA A 100 9.01 1.07 -10.64
CA ALA A 100 9.36 -0.06 -9.77
C ALA A 100 8.24 -1.10 -9.67
N ALA A 101 6.98 -0.66 -9.55
CA ALA A 101 5.82 -1.55 -9.56
C ALA A 101 5.70 -2.34 -10.86
N ARG A 102 5.93 -1.71 -12.03
CA ARG A 102 5.92 -2.39 -13.33
C ARG A 102 7.04 -3.43 -13.45
N LEU A 103 8.27 -3.09 -13.05
CA LEU A 103 9.39 -4.03 -13.06
C LEU A 103 9.12 -5.25 -12.18
N PHE A 104 8.57 -5.04 -10.98
CA PHE A 104 8.15 -6.14 -10.11
C PHE A 104 7.07 -7.01 -10.77
N ASN A 105 6.09 -6.39 -11.41
CA ASN A 105 4.99 -7.10 -12.08
C ASN A 105 5.46 -7.92 -13.28
N GLU A 106 6.44 -7.42 -14.05
CA GLU A 106 7.09 -8.14 -15.15
C GLU A 106 7.78 -9.42 -14.64
N GLU A 107 8.58 -9.30 -13.58
CA GLU A 107 9.26 -10.46 -13.00
C GLU A 107 8.29 -11.46 -12.37
N LEU A 108 7.21 -10.97 -11.73
CA LEU A 108 6.15 -11.82 -11.20
C LEU A 108 5.44 -12.60 -12.32
N LEU A 109 5.19 -11.97 -13.47
CA LEU A 109 4.60 -12.63 -14.64
C LEU A 109 5.53 -13.74 -15.15
N HIS A 110 6.82 -13.45 -15.34
CA HIS A 110 7.81 -14.46 -15.76
C HIS A 110 7.91 -15.61 -14.75
N SER A 111 7.96 -15.30 -13.46
CA SER A 111 7.97 -16.30 -12.38
C SER A 111 6.71 -17.17 -12.40
N THR A 112 5.54 -16.57 -12.64
CA THR A 112 4.27 -17.32 -12.75
C THR A 112 4.26 -18.22 -13.98
N GLN A 113 4.81 -17.77 -15.11
CA GLN A 113 4.95 -18.58 -16.32
C GLN A 113 5.90 -19.77 -16.10
N LYS A 114 7.02 -19.57 -15.42
CA LYS A 114 7.95 -20.62 -15.04
C LYS A 114 7.30 -21.64 -14.11
N LEU A 115 6.62 -21.19 -13.06
CA LEU A 115 5.92 -22.10 -12.15
C LEU A 115 4.83 -22.92 -12.84
N ARG A 116 4.17 -22.37 -13.87
CA ARG A 116 3.19 -23.14 -14.68
C ARG A 116 3.83 -24.31 -15.40
N SER A 117 5.11 -24.23 -15.79
CA SER A 117 5.80 -25.35 -16.42
C SER A 117 6.36 -26.35 -15.40
N GLU A 118 6.68 -25.90 -14.18
CA GLU A 118 7.25 -26.73 -13.10
C GLU A 118 6.20 -27.47 -12.28
N LEU A 119 5.10 -26.81 -11.92
CA LEU A 119 4.02 -27.36 -11.10
C LEU A 119 3.03 -28.13 -11.99
N LYS A 120 3.42 -29.36 -12.37
CA LYS A 120 2.64 -30.27 -13.22
C LYS A 120 1.33 -30.62 -12.52
N ASP A 121 0.18 -30.41 -13.15
CA ASP A 121 -1.18 -30.58 -12.61
C ASP A 121 -1.78 -29.34 -11.91
N ALA A 122 -1.00 -28.27 -11.72
CA ALA A 122 -1.50 -27.02 -11.18
C ALA A 122 -1.90 -26.01 -12.27
N THR A 123 -2.96 -25.28 -12.01
CA THR A 123 -3.35 -24.10 -12.79
C THR A 123 -2.94 -22.84 -12.08
N LEU A 124 -2.14 -22.02 -12.76
CA LEU A 124 -1.70 -20.72 -12.29
C LEU A 124 -2.23 -19.63 -13.23
N VAL A 125 -3.08 -18.76 -12.70
CA VAL A 125 -3.63 -17.59 -13.39
C VAL A 125 -3.00 -16.32 -12.81
N TYR A 126 -2.30 -15.57 -13.66
CA TYR A 126 -1.79 -14.25 -13.32
C TYR A 126 -2.88 -13.19 -13.56
N VAL A 127 -3.03 -12.22 -12.65
CA VAL A 127 -4.01 -11.12 -12.77
C VAL A 127 -3.32 -9.77 -12.76
N ASP A 128 -3.56 -9.00 -13.81
CA ASP A 128 -3.05 -7.64 -13.93
C ASP A 128 -3.95 -6.61 -13.23
N ILE A 129 -3.87 -6.55 -11.89
CA ILE A 129 -4.60 -5.56 -11.10
C ILE A 129 -3.99 -4.16 -11.20
N TYR A 130 -2.72 -4.04 -11.60
CA TYR A 130 -2.07 -2.76 -11.90
C TYR A 130 -2.88 -2.00 -12.94
N THR A 131 -3.13 -2.62 -14.10
CA THR A 131 -3.83 -1.98 -15.20
C THR A 131 -5.26 -1.60 -14.81
N ILE A 132 -5.96 -2.46 -14.05
CA ILE A 132 -7.31 -2.17 -13.54
C ILE A 132 -7.31 -0.93 -12.64
N LYS A 133 -6.42 -0.87 -11.65
CA LYS A 133 -6.35 0.24 -10.70
C LYS A 133 -5.88 1.53 -11.36
N TYR A 134 -4.92 1.43 -12.28
CA TYR A 134 -4.40 2.58 -13.00
C TYR A 134 -5.46 3.18 -13.94
N ASP A 135 -6.25 2.35 -14.62
CA ASP A 135 -7.42 2.80 -15.41
C ASP A 135 -8.47 3.49 -14.53
N LEU A 136 -8.79 2.92 -13.36
CA LEU A 136 -9.73 3.54 -12.41
C LEU A 136 -9.27 4.95 -11.98
N ILE A 137 -7.98 5.13 -11.69
CA ILE A 137 -7.42 6.42 -11.28
C ILE A 137 -7.42 7.41 -12.45
N THR A 138 -6.97 6.96 -13.63
CA THR A 138 -6.88 7.78 -14.84
C THR A 138 -8.26 8.24 -15.32
N ASN A 139 -9.24 7.34 -15.28
CA ASN A 139 -10.59 7.55 -15.79
C ASN A 139 -11.62 7.70 -14.65
N ALA A 140 -11.20 8.21 -13.50
CA ALA A 140 -12.02 8.30 -12.28
C ALA A 140 -13.39 8.95 -12.52
N ALA A 141 -13.43 10.06 -13.27
CA ALA A 141 -14.67 10.76 -13.60
C ALA A 141 -15.65 9.89 -14.41
N LYS A 142 -15.15 9.07 -15.34
CA LYS A 142 -15.98 8.11 -16.12
C LYS A 142 -16.66 7.08 -15.22
N TYR A 143 -16.02 6.73 -14.11
CA TYR A 143 -16.53 5.78 -13.14
C TYR A 143 -17.29 6.45 -11.97
N GLY A 144 -17.53 7.75 -12.06
CA GLY A 144 -18.26 8.54 -11.07
C GLY A 144 -17.46 8.85 -9.81
N PHE A 145 -16.13 8.83 -9.85
CA PHE A 145 -15.27 9.25 -8.74
C PHE A 145 -14.73 10.65 -8.98
N SER A 146 -14.56 11.39 -7.89
CA SER A 146 -13.87 12.67 -7.85
C SER A 146 -12.55 12.55 -7.10
N ASN A 147 -11.57 13.38 -7.44
CA ASN A 147 -10.30 13.51 -6.72
C ASN A 147 -9.61 12.14 -6.49
N PRO A 148 -9.18 11.43 -7.54
CA PRO A 148 -8.72 10.04 -7.44
C PRO A 148 -7.47 9.82 -6.57
N LEU A 149 -6.74 10.90 -6.26
CA LEU A 149 -5.55 10.89 -5.39
C LEU A 149 -5.83 11.43 -3.98
N MET A 150 -7.08 11.73 -3.63
CA MET A 150 -7.50 12.16 -2.31
C MET A 150 -8.15 11.01 -1.55
N VAL A 151 -7.95 10.95 -0.23
CA VAL A 151 -8.53 9.92 0.63
C VAL A 151 -9.87 10.37 1.21
N CYS A 152 -10.81 9.45 1.37
CA CYS A 152 -12.06 9.72 2.08
C CYS A 152 -11.83 9.90 3.59
N CYS A 153 -11.09 8.99 4.22
CA CYS A 153 -10.81 8.97 5.65
C CYS A 153 -9.36 9.39 5.91
N GLY A 154 -9.16 10.58 6.46
CA GLY A 154 -7.83 11.14 6.68
C GLY A 154 -7.87 12.52 7.30
N TYR A 155 -6.81 13.30 7.10
CA TYR A 155 -6.67 14.63 7.68
C TYR A 155 -5.74 15.51 6.84
N GLY A 156 -5.93 16.83 6.93
CA GLY A 156 -5.05 17.82 6.30
C GLY A 156 -5.59 18.42 5.01
N GLY A 157 -6.72 17.94 4.49
CA GLY A 157 -7.38 18.51 3.31
C GLY A 157 -6.60 18.29 2.00
N PRO A 158 -7.00 18.95 0.90
CA PRO A 158 -6.38 18.78 -0.41
C PRO A 158 -4.86 19.03 -0.40
N PRO A 159 -4.09 18.40 -1.30
CA PRO A 159 -4.55 17.59 -2.43
C PRO A 159 -4.82 16.11 -2.09
N TYR A 160 -4.34 15.61 -0.96
CA TYR A 160 -4.39 14.16 -0.65
C TYR A 160 -5.27 13.80 0.54
N ASN A 161 -5.56 14.75 1.42
CA ASN A 161 -6.23 14.54 2.71
C ASN A 161 -5.52 13.51 3.60
N PHE A 162 -4.20 13.44 3.52
CA PHE A 162 -3.41 12.46 4.26
C PHE A 162 -2.33 13.13 5.12
N ASP A 163 -2.36 12.88 6.42
CA ASP A 163 -1.29 13.18 7.38
C ASP A 163 -0.94 11.91 8.15
N VAL A 164 0.35 11.52 8.16
CA VAL A 164 0.82 10.31 8.85
C VAL A 164 0.63 10.36 10.36
N ARG A 165 0.46 11.56 10.94
CA ARG A 165 0.21 11.76 12.37
C ARG A 165 -1.26 11.60 12.74
N VAL A 166 -2.16 11.71 11.76
CA VAL A 166 -3.62 11.65 11.94
C VAL A 166 -4.22 10.78 10.83
N THR A 167 -3.88 9.49 10.86
CA THR A 167 -4.45 8.52 9.92
C THR A 167 -5.90 8.21 10.26
N CYS A 168 -6.63 7.58 9.34
CA CYS A 168 -7.99 7.09 9.59
C CYS A 168 -8.10 6.33 10.93
N GLY A 169 -9.07 6.68 11.76
CA GLY A 169 -9.28 6.09 13.08
C GLY A 169 -8.43 6.69 14.23
N GLN A 170 -7.49 7.59 13.95
CA GLN A 170 -6.74 8.32 14.98
C GLN A 170 -7.46 9.61 15.40
N PRO A 171 -7.33 10.09 16.65
CA PRO A 171 -7.99 11.31 17.09
C PRO A 171 -7.77 12.50 16.14
N GLY A 172 -8.86 13.12 15.68
CA GLY A 172 -8.83 14.26 14.75
C GLY A 172 -9.00 13.88 13.27
N TYR A 173 -9.10 12.59 12.92
CA TYR A 173 -9.43 12.19 11.56
C TYR A 173 -10.80 12.73 11.11
N GLN A 174 -10.93 12.93 9.81
CA GLN A 174 -12.15 13.29 9.12
C GLN A 174 -12.51 12.21 8.12
N VAL A 175 -13.81 12.02 7.90
CA VAL A 175 -14.36 11.12 6.87
C VAL A 175 -15.10 11.99 5.87
N CYS A 176 -15.01 11.63 4.59
CA CYS A 176 -15.78 12.27 3.54
C CYS A 176 -17.29 12.13 3.77
N ASP A 177 -18.06 13.01 3.13
CA ASP A 177 -19.52 13.00 3.24
C ASP A 177 -20.14 11.68 2.77
N GLU A 178 -21.29 11.34 3.34
CA GLU A 178 -22.04 10.15 2.93
C GLU A 178 -22.39 10.22 1.43
N GLY A 179 -22.18 9.10 0.73
CA GLY A 179 -22.40 9.01 -0.71
C GLY A 179 -21.28 9.60 -1.59
N ALA A 180 -20.27 10.25 -1.00
CA ALA A 180 -19.13 10.73 -1.76
C ALA A 180 -18.30 9.56 -2.32
N ARG A 181 -17.89 9.69 -3.59
CA ARG A 181 -17.21 8.62 -4.33
C ARG A 181 -15.72 8.92 -4.47
N TYR A 182 -14.94 8.36 -3.55
CA TYR A 182 -13.47 8.41 -3.55
C TYR A 182 -12.87 7.08 -3.97
N VAL A 183 -11.72 7.13 -4.66
CA VAL A 183 -10.98 5.92 -5.03
C VAL A 183 -10.30 5.32 -3.79
N SER A 184 -9.58 6.14 -3.03
CA SER A 184 -8.87 5.70 -1.83
C SER A 184 -9.67 5.95 -0.55
N TRP A 185 -9.67 4.94 0.34
CA TRP A 185 -10.24 5.06 1.68
C TRP A 185 -9.31 5.82 2.62
N ASP A 186 -8.06 5.35 2.80
CA ASP A 186 -7.15 5.84 3.85
C ASP A 186 -5.73 6.18 3.35
N GLY A 187 -5.52 6.17 2.03
CA GLY A 187 -4.23 6.45 1.39
C GLY A 187 -3.45 5.21 0.97
N ILE A 188 -3.91 4.01 1.34
CA ILE A 188 -3.38 2.72 0.87
C ILE A 188 -4.51 1.85 0.32
N HIS A 189 -5.61 1.75 1.05
CA HIS A 189 -6.75 0.91 0.70
C HIS A 189 -7.75 1.66 -0.19
N GLN A 190 -8.54 0.89 -0.94
CA GLN A 190 -9.58 1.41 -1.83
C GLN A 190 -10.92 1.42 -1.09
N THR A 191 -11.82 2.32 -1.46
CA THR A 191 -13.19 2.34 -0.94
C THR A 191 -13.98 1.11 -1.43
N GLU A 192 -15.12 0.83 -0.80
CA GLU A 192 -16.05 -0.21 -1.27
C GLU A 192 -16.43 0.01 -2.73
N ALA A 193 -16.83 1.23 -3.10
CA ALA A 193 -17.22 1.57 -4.48
C ALA A 193 -16.10 1.30 -5.49
N ALA A 194 -14.85 1.63 -5.14
CA ALA A 194 -13.68 1.33 -5.96
C ALA A 194 -13.41 -0.18 -6.04
N ASN A 195 -13.48 -0.89 -4.91
CA ASN A 195 -13.29 -2.34 -4.86
C ASN A 195 -14.36 -3.10 -5.65
N THR A 196 -15.62 -2.67 -5.65
CA THR A 196 -16.68 -3.27 -6.46
C THR A 196 -16.34 -3.22 -7.95
N LEU A 197 -15.83 -2.08 -8.43
CA LEU A 197 -15.39 -1.95 -9.82
C LEU A 197 -14.15 -2.80 -10.11
N ILE A 198 -13.14 -2.75 -9.23
CA ILE A 198 -11.92 -3.56 -9.38
C ILE A 198 -12.28 -5.06 -9.44
N ALA A 199 -13.13 -5.52 -8.52
CA ALA A 199 -13.62 -6.89 -8.50
C ALA A 199 -14.36 -7.25 -9.80
N SER A 200 -15.26 -6.39 -10.30
CA SER A 200 -15.95 -6.64 -11.57
C SER A 200 -14.99 -6.79 -12.76
N LYS A 201 -13.91 -5.99 -12.80
CA LYS A 201 -12.89 -6.05 -13.85
C LYS A 201 -12.04 -7.32 -13.73
N ILE A 202 -11.71 -7.74 -12.51
CA ILE A 202 -11.02 -9.00 -12.24
C ILE A 202 -11.90 -10.18 -12.69
N LEU A 203 -13.17 -10.21 -12.30
CA LEU A 203 -14.14 -11.26 -12.61
C LEU A 203 -14.52 -11.33 -14.09
N SER A 204 -14.28 -10.25 -14.86
CA SER A 204 -14.42 -10.29 -16.33
C SER A 204 -13.39 -11.19 -17.02
N MET A 205 -12.33 -11.59 -16.31
CA MET A 205 -11.22 -12.41 -16.78
C MET A 205 -10.40 -11.80 -17.95
N ALA A 206 -10.71 -10.57 -18.36
CA ALA A 206 -10.02 -9.87 -19.45
C ALA A 206 -8.55 -9.53 -19.13
N TYR A 207 -8.23 -9.38 -17.84
CA TYR A 207 -6.91 -9.03 -17.28
C TYR A 207 -6.16 -10.25 -16.74
N SER A 208 -6.61 -11.46 -17.07
CA SER A 208 -6.05 -12.72 -16.59
C SER A 208 -5.20 -13.41 -17.67
N THR A 209 -4.08 -14.01 -17.26
CA THR A 209 -3.18 -14.78 -18.13
C THR A 209 -2.87 -16.16 -17.52
N PRO A 210 -3.31 -17.27 -18.15
CA PRO A 210 -4.19 -17.32 -19.32
C PRO A 210 -5.60 -16.80 -19.01
N ARG A 211 -6.33 -16.39 -20.06
CA ARG A 211 -7.76 -16.07 -19.93
C ARG A 211 -8.51 -17.38 -19.71
N THR A 212 -9.06 -17.54 -18.52
CA THR A 212 -9.86 -18.70 -18.10
C THR A 212 -11.22 -18.20 -17.65
N PRO A 213 -12.30 -18.97 -17.81
CA PRO A 213 -13.58 -18.68 -17.17
C PRO A 213 -13.43 -18.61 -15.64
N PHE A 214 -14.20 -17.75 -14.95
CA PHE A 214 -14.06 -17.60 -13.49
C PHE A 214 -14.53 -18.83 -12.71
N ASP A 215 -15.59 -19.50 -13.20
CA ASP A 215 -16.12 -20.75 -12.66
C ASP A 215 -15.11 -21.90 -12.66
N PHE A 216 -14.01 -21.77 -13.41
CA PHE A 216 -12.84 -22.65 -13.31
C PHE A 216 -12.35 -22.82 -11.87
N PHE A 217 -12.41 -21.79 -11.02
CA PHE A 217 -12.01 -21.91 -9.61
C PHE A 217 -13.08 -22.55 -8.72
N CYS A 218 -14.31 -22.66 -9.21
CA CYS A 218 -15.47 -23.15 -8.46
C CYS A 218 -15.81 -24.62 -8.75
N THR A 219 -15.39 -25.15 -9.90
CA THR A 219 -15.61 -26.57 -10.25
C THR A 219 -14.46 -27.42 -9.73
N ASN A 220 -14.74 -28.54 -9.06
CA ASN A 220 -13.69 -29.53 -8.86
C ASN A 220 -13.65 -30.42 -10.11
N ASP A 221 -12.52 -30.42 -10.82
CA ASP A 221 -12.26 -31.37 -11.91
C ASP A 221 -11.91 -32.75 -11.32
N TYR A 222 -12.74 -33.27 -10.42
CA TYR A 222 -12.74 -34.69 -10.08
C TYR A 222 -13.64 -35.40 -11.09
N ALA A 223 -13.22 -35.42 -12.34
CA ALA A 223 -13.74 -36.33 -13.35
C ALA A 223 -12.59 -37.22 -13.80
N HIS A 224 -12.29 -38.22 -12.96
CA HIS A 224 -11.59 -39.44 -13.35
C HIS A 224 -12.63 -40.53 -13.62
#